data_AF-A0A8S1CAK6-F1
#
_entry.id   AF-A0A8S1CAK6-F1
#
_cell.length_a   1.000
_cell.length_b   1.000
_cell.length_c   1.000
_cell.angle_alpha   90.00
_cell.angle_beta   90.00
_cell.angle_gamma   90.00
#
_symmetry.space_group_name_H-M   'P 1'
#
loop_
_entity.id
_entity.type
_entity.pdbx_description
1 polymer ?
#
loop_
_entity_poly.entity_id
_entity_poly.type
_entity_poly.pdbx_seq_one_letter_code
_entity_poly.pdbx_strand_id
1 'polypeptide(L)'
;MAYCSACLATMRTPRILRLLVLAFVSVFLLLFYRNFLIGESHAPLTTAQKNELLKEAEADMNKRRVLIERVCTKYNLGLYRNSAEPQLFKHPPTPQYSVFYIDKQHKMSYCPIYKAASTTWLHQMLILSGRSEQSIKSKLKVQQLSEQAREVYPVEDSDQVEEALRTNLKLVIVRHPFERLLSAYRDKLENINVGLEHGVEYFYKSHGRKIVKKYRNETSSRLEPTFREFVSYLIKEDPIRYNF
;
A
#
# COMPACT_ATOMS: atom_id res chain seq x y z
N MET A 1 -38.73 48.98 48.30
CA MET A 1 -37.89 49.46 47.18
C MET A 1 -37.60 48.26 46.29
N ALA A 2 -37.74 48.22 44.97
CA ALA A 2 -38.35 49.05 43.95
C ALA A 2 -38.35 48.13 42.70
N TYR A 3 -39.41 48.17 41.89
CA TYR A 3 -39.57 47.36 40.67
C TYR A 3 -38.48 47.70 39.64
N CYS A 4 -38.03 46.72 38.87
CA CYS A 4 -37.63 46.96 37.48
C CYS A 4 -38.07 45.78 36.59
N SER A 5 -39.20 46.00 35.93
CA SER A 5 -39.68 45.23 34.79
C SER A 5 -39.00 45.68 33.50
N ALA A 6 -38.98 44.77 32.52
CA ALA A 6 -38.82 44.98 31.07
C ALA A 6 -37.40 44.95 30.46
N CYS A 7 -37.06 43.80 29.88
CA CYS A 7 -36.80 43.69 28.43
C CYS A 7 -36.62 42.21 28.02
N LEU A 8 -37.71 41.43 27.94
CA LEU A 8 -37.74 40.27 27.04
C LEU A 8 -38.13 40.79 25.64
N ALA A 9 -37.14 41.32 24.92
CA ALA A 9 -37.28 41.51 23.49
C ALA A 9 -37.41 40.12 22.85
N THR A 10 -38.64 39.75 22.51
CA THR A 10 -38.91 38.62 21.63
C THR A 10 -38.29 38.94 20.27
N MET A 11 -37.05 38.49 20.06
CA MET A 11 -36.39 38.56 18.76
C MET A 11 -37.20 37.73 17.76
N ARG A 12 -38.17 38.38 17.09
CA ARG A 12 -38.80 37.85 15.89
C ARG A 12 -37.71 37.72 14.85
N THR A 13 -37.22 36.50 14.65
CA THR A 13 -36.34 36.18 13.52
C THR A 13 -37.02 36.67 12.24
N PRO A 14 -36.35 37.52 11.44
CA PRO A 14 -36.97 38.09 10.26
C PRO A 14 -37.43 36.94 9.34
N ARG A 15 -38.63 37.06 8.76
CA ARG A 15 -39.23 36.00 7.90
C ARG A 15 -38.25 35.51 6.82
N ILE A 16 -37.40 36.41 6.33
CA ILE A 16 -36.33 36.13 5.36
C ILE A 16 -35.30 35.14 5.93
N LEU A 17 -34.87 35.30 7.18
CA LEU A 17 -33.91 34.39 7.81
C LEU A 17 -34.50 32.99 8.01
N ARG A 18 -35.79 32.89 8.35
CA ARG A 18 -36.47 31.59 8.42
C ARG A 18 -36.56 30.91 7.05
N LEU A 19 -36.87 31.65 6.01
CA LEU A 19 -36.92 31.13 4.64
C LEU A 19 -35.54 30.68 4.15
N LEU A 20 -34.48 31.44 4.46
CA LEU A 20 -33.10 31.08 4.11
C LEU A 20 -32.63 29.81 4.85
N VAL A 21 -32.95 29.68 6.14
CA VAL A 21 -32.61 28.47 6.91
C VAL A 21 -33.37 27.26 6.38
N LEU A 22 -34.67 27.39 6.07
CA LEU A 22 -35.47 26.30 5.50
C LEU A 22 -34.96 25.88 4.12
N ALA A 23 -34.57 26.84 3.26
CA ALA A 23 -33.96 26.55 1.97
C ALA A 23 -32.60 25.87 2.10
N PHE A 24 -31.77 26.30 3.07
CA PHE A 24 -30.47 25.68 3.32
C PHE A 24 -30.62 24.25 3.85
N VAL A 25 -31.54 24.03 4.79
CA VAL A 25 -31.83 22.69 5.33
C VAL A 25 -32.40 21.78 4.25
N SER A 26 -33.29 22.26 3.38
CA SER A 26 -33.84 21.45 2.29
C SER A 26 -32.78 21.08 1.24
N VAL A 27 -31.91 22.03 0.86
CA VAL A 27 -30.79 21.75 -0.05
C VAL A 27 -29.80 20.78 0.60
N PHE A 28 -29.47 20.95 1.88
CA PHE A 28 -28.59 20.04 2.61
C PHE A 28 -29.18 18.64 2.69
N LEU A 29 -30.46 18.50 3.02
CA LEU A 29 -31.15 17.23 3.01
C LEU A 29 -31.17 16.61 1.61
N LEU A 30 -31.44 17.37 0.55
CA LEU A 30 -31.40 16.86 -0.82
C LEU A 30 -30.00 16.38 -1.21
N LEU A 31 -28.95 17.11 -0.85
CA LEU A 31 -27.56 16.72 -1.09
C LEU A 31 -27.17 15.49 -0.26
N PHE A 32 -27.61 15.42 0.98
CA PHE A 32 -27.38 14.28 1.88
C PHE A 32 -28.12 13.04 1.40
N TYR A 33 -29.40 13.15 1.02
CA TYR A 33 -30.18 12.07 0.41
C TYR A 33 -29.59 11.64 -0.92
N ARG A 34 -29.10 12.56 -1.75
CA ARG A 34 -28.39 12.23 -2.99
C ARG A 34 -27.11 11.44 -2.70
N ASN A 35 -26.30 11.88 -1.74
CA ASN A 35 -25.07 11.17 -1.37
C ASN A 35 -25.35 9.82 -0.67
N PHE A 36 -26.45 9.71 0.07
CA PHE A 36 -26.87 8.48 0.77
C PHE A 36 -27.49 7.45 -0.19
N LEU A 37 -28.30 7.90 -1.17
CA LEU A 37 -28.87 7.04 -2.21
C LEU A 37 -27.85 6.66 -3.29
N ILE A 38 -26.84 7.51 -3.54
CA ILE A 38 -25.66 7.18 -4.36
C ILE A 38 -24.53 6.61 -3.48
N GLY A 39 -24.87 5.99 -2.35
CA GLY A 39 -24.01 4.93 -1.83
C GLY A 39 -24.04 3.83 -2.88
N GLU A 40 -23.03 3.75 -3.76
CA GLU A 40 -22.93 2.73 -4.80
C GLU A 40 -22.95 1.33 -4.16
N SER A 41 -24.13 0.76 -3.99
CA SER A 41 -24.28 -0.68 -3.94
C SER A 41 -24.07 -1.15 -5.38
N HIS A 42 -22.82 -1.35 -5.79
CA HIS A 42 -22.55 -2.03 -7.04
C HIS A 42 -23.27 -3.38 -6.97
N ALA A 43 -24.28 -3.57 -7.81
CA ALA A 43 -24.94 -4.86 -7.94
C ALA A 43 -23.85 -5.92 -8.23
N PRO A 44 -23.92 -7.10 -7.58
CA PRO A 44 -22.92 -8.13 -7.80
C PRO A 44 -22.85 -8.49 -9.29
N LEU A 45 -21.63 -8.57 -9.81
CA LEU A 45 -21.37 -8.90 -11.22
C LEU A 45 -22.07 -10.21 -11.59
N THR A 46 -22.76 -10.19 -12.73
CA THR A 46 -23.33 -11.41 -13.33
C THR A 46 -22.22 -12.38 -13.73
N THR A 47 -22.54 -13.67 -13.85
CA THR A 47 -21.57 -14.68 -14.30
C THR A 47 -20.97 -14.35 -15.66
N ALA A 48 -21.78 -13.84 -16.59
CA ALA A 48 -21.31 -13.42 -17.91
C ALA A 48 -20.27 -12.29 -17.81
N GLN A 49 -20.53 -11.27 -16.98
CA GLN A 49 -19.58 -10.18 -16.76
C GLN A 49 -18.29 -10.66 -16.09
N LYS A 50 -18.38 -11.57 -15.10
CA LYS A 50 -17.19 -12.17 -14.47
C LYS A 50 -16.34 -12.93 -15.48
N ASN A 51 -16.98 -13.73 -16.34
CA ASN A 51 -16.26 -14.49 -17.37
C ASN A 51 -15.56 -13.58 -18.37
N GLU A 52 -16.20 -12.48 -18.77
CA GLU A 52 -15.57 -11.51 -19.67
C GLU A 52 -14.36 -10.83 -19.02
N LEU A 53 -14.48 -10.42 -17.76
CA LEU A 53 -13.35 -9.84 -17.00
C LEU A 53 -12.20 -10.84 -16.84
N LEU A 54 -12.50 -12.12 -16.59
CA LEU A 54 -11.49 -13.17 -16.50
C LEU A 54 -10.77 -13.37 -17.84
N LYS A 55 -11.51 -13.35 -18.94
CA LYS A 55 -10.94 -13.46 -20.29
C LYS A 55 -10.04 -12.27 -20.63
N GLU A 56 -10.45 -11.06 -20.29
CA GLU A 56 -9.62 -9.86 -20.46
C GLU A 56 -8.34 -9.93 -19.60
N ALA A 57 -8.47 -10.32 -18.33
CA ALA A 57 -7.35 -10.49 -17.44
C ALA A 57 -6.36 -11.55 -17.95
N GLU A 58 -6.86 -12.68 -18.47
CA GLU A 58 -6.02 -13.73 -19.05
C GLU A 58 -5.25 -13.23 -20.28
N ALA A 59 -5.91 -12.47 -21.16
CA ALA A 59 -5.27 -11.86 -22.32
C ALA A 59 -4.15 -10.87 -21.90
N ASP A 60 -4.39 -10.04 -20.88
CA ASP A 60 -3.36 -9.15 -20.34
C ASP A 60 -2.21 -9.93 -19.68
N MET A 61 -2.51 -10.97 -18.90
CA MET A 61 -1.47 -11.80 -18.28
C MET A 61 -0.59 -12.49 -19.33
N ASN A 62 -1.17 -12.95 -20.45
CA ASN A 62 -0.40 -13.53 -21.54
C ASN A 62 0.55 -12.52 -22.19
N LYS A 63 0.10 -11.27 -22.42
CA LYS A 63 0.98 -10.19 -22.88
C LYS A 63 2.13 -9.95 -21.90
N ARG A 64 1.86 -9.96 -20.60
CA ARG A 64 2.89 -9.78 -19.56
C ARG A 64 3.90 -10.93 -19.53
N ARG A 65 3.47 -12.19 -19.70
CA ARG A 65 4.37 -13.35 -19.77
C ARG A 65 5.35 -13.24 -20.94
N VAL A 66 4.84 -12.91 -22.12
CA VAL A 66 5.67 -12.69 -23.32
C VAL A 66 6.66 -11.54 -23.11
N LEU A 67 6.22 -10.45 -22.47
CA LEU A 67 7.10 -9.33 -22.15
C LEU A 67 8.21 -9.75 -21.17
N ILE A 68 7.88 -10.50 -20.11
CA ILE A 68 8.84 -10.97 -19.11
C ILE A 68 9.89 -11.86 -19.79
N GLU A 69 9.47 -12.84 -20.59
CA GLU A 69 10.40 -13.71 -21.32
C GLU A 69 11.36 -12.91 -22.20
N ARG A 70 10.82 -11.99 -23.01
CA ARG A 70 11.62 -11.14 -23.90
C ARG A 70 12.63 -10.29 -23.13
N VAL A 71 12.20 -9.63 -22.06
CA VAL A 71 13.03 -8.71 -21.27
C VAL A 71 14.08 -9.48 -20.47
N CYS A 72 13.68 -10.57 -19.80
CA CYS A 72 14.60 -11.38 -19.01
C CYS A 72 15.65 -12.06 -19.88
N THR A 73 15.28 -12.54 -21.08
CA THR A 73 16.25 -13.07 -22.06
C THR A 73 17.21 -11.96 -22.52
N LYS A 74 16.68 -10.80 -22.93
CA LYS A 74 17.49 -9.67 -23.40
C LYS A 74 18.52 -9.21 -22.37
N TYR A 75 18.19 -9.26 -21.09
CA TYR A 75 19.04 -8.75 -20.01
C TYR A 75 19.68 -9.85 -19.16
N ASN A 76 19.62 -11.11 -19.60
CA ASN A 76 20.26 -12.25 -18.95
C ASN A 76 19.82 -12.46 -17.49
N LEU A 77 18.50 -12.44 -17.22
CA LEU A 77 17.92 -12.42 -15.87
C LEU A 77 17.17 -13.71 -15.49
N GLY A 78 17.25 -14.08 -14.21
CA GLY A 78 16.42 -15.11 -13.59
C GLY A 78 16.58 -16.48 -14.26
N LEU A 79 15.45 -17.14 -14.57
CA LEU A 79 15.41 -18.44 -15.24
C LEU A 79 15.98 -18.43 -16.67
N TYR A 80 16.10 -17.25 -17.27
CA TYR A 80 16.62 -17.06 -18.63
C TYR A 80 18.12 -16.71 -18.62
N ARG A 81 18.76 -16.80 -17.45
CA ARG A 81 20.17 -16.44 -17.29
C ARG A 81 21.10 -17.51 -17.84
N ASN A 82 21.98 -17.12 -18.75
CA ASN A 82 23.18 -17.81 -19.16
C ASN A 82 24.38 -17.39 -18.29
N SER A 83 24.90 -18.32 -17.50
CA SER A 83 26.06 -18.08 -16.60
C SER A 83 27.37 -17.81 -17.35
N ALA A 84 27.46 -18.15 -18.63
CA ALA A 84 28.63 -17.86 -19.46
C ALA A 84 28.72 -16.38 -19.90
N GLU A 85 27.61 -15.63 -19.79
CA GLU A 85 27.55 -14.24 -20.23
C GLU A 85 27.73 -13.25 -19.06
N PRO A 86 28.41 -12.12 -19.30
CA PRO A 86 28.62 -11.10 -18.27
C PRO A 86 27.28 -10.47 -17.84
N GLN A 87 27.11 -10.27 -16.54
CA GLN A 87 25.93 -9.62 -15.99
C GLN A 87 25.93 -8.12 -16.32
N LEU A 88 24.90 -7.65 -17.02
CA LEU A 88 24.72 -6.24 -17.31
C LEU A 88 24.31 -5.43 -16.07
N PHE A 89 23.67 -6.07 -15.09
CA PHE A 89 23.19 -5.45 -13.87
C PHE A 89 23.59 -6.27 -12.64
N LYS A 90 24.00 -5.58 -11.58
CA LYS A 90 24.09 -6.19 -10.25
C LYS A 90 22.68 -6.45 -9.75
N HIS A 91 22.37 -7.70 -9.46
CA HIS A 91 21.15 -8.11 -8.77
C HIS A 91 21.53 -8.83 -7.46
N PRO A 92 20.63 -8.90 -6.47
CA PRO A 92 20.86 -9.68 -5.27
C PRO A 92 21.23 -11.14 -5.63
N PRO A 93 22.24 -11.73 -4.97
CA PRO A 93 22.82 -13.01 -5.38
C PRO A 93 21.90 -14.22 -5.11
N THR A 94 20.92 -14.10 -4.21
CA THR A 94 20.06 -15.22 -3.77
C THR A 94 18.59 -14.80 -3.75
N PRO A 95 17.65 -15.67 -4.20
CA PRO A 95 16.22 -15.45 -3.98
C PRO A 95 15.94 -15.32 -2.48
N GLN A 96 15.30 -14.24 -2.07
CA GLN A 96 14.94 -14.05 -0.67
C GLN A 96 13.64 -14.83 -0.37
N TYR A 97 13.73 -16.15 -0.17
CA TYR A 97 12.55 -17.01 -0.01
C TYR A 97 11.67 -16.63 1.19
N SER A 98 12.25 -16.00 2.20
CA SER A 98 11.53 -15.51 3.38
C SER A 98 10.53 -14.38 3.11
N VAL A 99 10.47 -13.81 1.89
CA VAL A 99 9.48 -12.78 1.54
C VAL A 99 8.14 -13.38 1.10
N PHE A 100 8.10 -14.65 0.72
CA PHE A 100 6.87 -15.26 0.21
C PHE A 100 5.91 -15.62 1.34
N TYR A 101 4.61 -15.49 1.06
CA TYR A 101 3.51 -15.97 1.89
C TYR A 101 2.86 -17.12 1.11
N ILE A 102 2.94 -18.34 1.65
CA ILE A 102 2.52 -19.55 0.97
C ILE A 102 1.20 -20.03 1.57
N ASP A 103 0.12 -19.90 0.80
CA ASP A 103 -1.17 -20.47 1.13
C ASP A 103 -1.26 -21.89 0.57
N LYS A 104 -0.95 -22.87 1.44
CA LYS A 104 -0.98 -24.30 1.13
C LYS A 104 -2.41 -24.81 0.86
N GLN A 105 -3.43 -24.20 1.49
CA GLN A 105 -4.82 -24.61 1.33
C GLN A 105 -5.35 -24.26 -0.05
N HIS A 106 -5.05 -23.05 -0.52
CA HIS A 106 -5.53 -22.54 -1.82
C HIS A 106 -4.51 -22.72 -2.95
N LYS A 107 -3.34 -23.31 -2.68
CA LYS A 107 -2.22 -23.48 -3.62
C LYS A 107 -1.82 -22.15 -4.27
N MET A 108 -1.60 -21.12 -3.44
CA MET A 108 -1.21 -19.79 -3.88
C MET A 108 0.07 -19.33 -3.18
N SER A 109 0.98 -18.75 -3.95
CA SER A 109 2.22 -18.16 -3.46
C SER A 109 2.20 -16.65 -3.74
N TYR A 110 2.19 -15.84 -2.69
CA TYR A 110 2.13 -14.39 -2.80
C TYR A 110 3.47 -13.73 -2.42
N CYS A 111 3.99 -12.87 -3.31
CA CYS A 111 5.14 -12.01 -3.02
C CYS A 111 4.68 -10.55 -2.89
N PRO A 112 4.70 -9.98 -1.68
CA PRO A 112 4.30 -8.60 -1.49
C PRO A 112 5.37 -7.64 -2.02
N ILE A 113 4.99 -6.82 -2.99
CA ILE A 113 5.77 -5.66 -3.40
C ILE A 113 5.25 -4.44 -2.63
N TYR A 114 6.05 -3.94 -1.69
CA TYR A 114 5.65 -2.80 -0.87
C TYR A 114 5.33 -1.56 -1.71
N LYS A 115 4.29 -0.84 -1.27
CA LYS A 115 3.70 0.32 -1.97
C LYS A 115 3.10 -0.01 -3.35
N ALA A 116 2.84 -1.29 -3.64
CA ALA A 116 2.03 -1.78 -4.75
C ALA A 116 0.81 -2.56 -4.22
N ALA A 117 -0.01 -1.91 -3.38
CA ALA A 117 -1.19 -2.49 -2.73
C ALA A 117 -0.91 -3.69 -1.79
N SER A 118 0.32 -3.80 -1.27
CA SER A 118 0.72 -4.92 -0.40
C SER A 118 -0.14 -5.05 0.86
N THR A 119 -0.50 -3.94 1.50
CA THR A 119 -1.36 -3.89 2.69
C THR A 119 -2.74 -4.49 2.42
N THR A 120 -3.35 -4.14 1.28
CA THR A 120 -4.64 -4.68 0.84
C THR A 120 -4.57 -6.18 0.67
N TRP A 121 -3.55 -6.67 -0.05
CA TRP A 121 -3.42 -8.11 -0.29
C TRP A 121 -3.05 -8.89 0.96
N LEU A 122 -2.24 -8.36 1.88
CA LEU A 122 -2.02 -8.99 3.19
C LEU A 122 -3.31 -9.10 4.00
N HIS A 123 -4.18 -8.09 3.95
CA HIS A 123 -5.51 -8.16 4.55
C HIS A 123 -6.37 -9.26 3.91
N GLN A 124 -6.35 -9.38 2.57
CA GLN A 124 -7.08 -10.46 1.88
C GLN A 124 -6.51 -11.85 2.19
N MET A 125 -5.18 -11.99 2.30
CA MET A 125 -4.54 -13.23 2.75
C MET A 125 -5.03 -13.62 4.16
N LEU A 126 -5.13 -12.68 5.09
CA LEU A 126 -5.67 -12.96 6.43
C LEU A 126 -7.14 -13.41 6.39
N ILE A 127 -7.97 -12.81 5.52
CA ILE A 127 -9.34 -13.25 5.32
C ILE A 127 -9.36 -14.68 4.74
N LEU A 128 -8.53 -14.97 3.74
CA LEU A 128 -8.40 -16.31 3.14
C LEU A 128 -7.93 -17.36 4.15
N SER A 129 -7.12 -16.98 5.14
CA SER A 129 -6.74 -17.85 6.24
C SER A 129 -7.88 -18.11 7.24
N GLY A 130 -9.08 -17.57 7.01
CA GLY A 130 -10.25 -17.71 7.88
C GLY A 130 -10.34 -16.71 9.03
N ARG A 131 -9.47 -15.68 9.10
CA ARG A 131 -9.61 -14.64 10.14
C ARG A 131 -10.77 -13.72 9.83
N SER A 132 -11.53 -13.36 10.86
CA SER A 132 -12.60 -12.37 10.75
C SER A 132 -12.03 -10.95 10.65
N GLU A 133 -12.73 -10.05 9.96
CA GLU A 133 -12.33 -8.64 9.89
C GLU A 133 -12.17 -8.00 11.27
N GLN A 134 -13.02 -8.37 12.22
CA GLN A 134 -12.97 -7.83 13.58
C GLN A 134 -11.69 -8.28 14.31
N SER A 135 -11.25 -9.52 14.11
CA SER A 135 -9.99 -10.02 14.66
C SER A 135 -8.78 -9.31 14.06
N ILE A 136 -8.78 -9.08 12.75
CA ILE A 136 -7.71 -8.34 12.07
C ILE A 136 -7.64 -6.91 12.60
N LYS A 137 -8.79 -6.20 12.62
CA LYS A 137 -8.90 -4.81 13.07
C LYS A 137 -8.49 -4.62 14.53
N SER A 138 -8.85 -5.55 15.43
CA SER A 138 -8.49 -5.42 16.85
C SER A 138 -6.99 -5.53 17.08
N LYS A 139 -6.29 -6.37 16.30
CA LYS A 139 -4.83 -6.55 16.38
C LYS A 139 -4.02 -5.42 15.74
N LEU A 140 -4.59 -4.63 14.83
CA LEU A 140 -3.87 -3.54 14.14
C LEU A 140 -3.28 -2.48 15.09
N LYS A 141 -3.81 -2.36 16.31
CA LYS A 141 -3.30 -1.42 17.33
C LYS A 141 -1.93 -1.81 17.89
N VAL A 142 -1.58 -3.09 17.79
CA VAL A 142 -0.36 -3.65 18.40
C VAL A 142 0.53 -4.37 17.39
N GLN A 143 -0.02 -4.77 16.24
CA GLN A 143 0.66 -5.63 15.28
C GLN A 143 0.29 -5.26 13.84
N GLN A 144 1.30 -5.10 12.99
CA GLN A 144 1.14 -4.81 11.57
C GLN A 144 0.53 -6.01 10.83
N LEU A 145 -0.10 -5.77 9.67
CA LEU A 145 -0.69 -6.85 8.88
C LEU A 145 0.33 -7.90 8.43
N SER A 146 1.56 -7.51 8.13
CA SER A 146 2.64 -8.44 7.78
C SER A 146 2.98 -9.39 8.93
N GLU A 147 3.04 -8.86 10.15
CA GLU A 147 3.29 -9.65 11.36
C GLU A 147 2.11 -10.59 11.64
N GLN A 148 0.87 -10.11 11.54
CA GLN A 148 -0.32 -10.96 11.65
C GLN A 148 -0.34 -12.06 10.59
N ALA A 149 0.02 -11.74 9.35
CA ALA A 149 0.06 -12.69 8.24
C ALA A 149 1.14 -13.75 8.45
N ARG A 150 2.26 -13.41 9.10
CA ARG A 150 3.31 -14.38 9.45
C ARG A 150 2.90 -15.38 10.53
N GLU A 151 1.90 -15.06 11.35
CA GLU A 151 1.32 -16.04 12.29
C GLU A 151 0.60 -17.20 11.59
N VAL A 152 0.01 -16.93 10.41
CA VAL A 152 -0.79 -17.92 9.65
C VAL A 152 -0.06 -18.46 8.43
N TYR A 153 0.88 -17.69 7.89
CA TYR A 153 1.74 -18.05 6.76
C TYR A 153 3.21 -17.89 7.19
N PRO A 154 3.74 -18.81 8.01
CA PRO A 154 5.10 -18.74 8.52
C PRO A 154 6.13 -18.79 7.38
N VAL A 155 7.38 -18.43 7.70
CA VAL A 155 8.49 -18.63 6.77
C VAL A 155 8.72 -20.14 6.65
N GLU A 156 8.82 -20.61 5.42
CA GLU A 156 9.04 -22.02 5.08
C GLU A 156 10.49 -22.20 4.60
N ASP A 157 10.97 -23.44 4.60
CA ASP A 157 12.31 -23.76 4.12
C ASP A 157 12.45 -23.50 2.62
N SER A 158 13.67 -23.24 2.14
CA SER A 158 13.94 -22.91 0.72
C SER A 158 13.32 -23.91 -0.25
N ASP A 159 13.46 -25.19 0.05
CA ASP A 159 13.01 -26.28 -0.83
C ASP A 159 11.48 -26.35 -0.90
N GLN A 160 10.81 -26.05 0.22
CA GLN A 160 9.35 -25.98 0.29
C GLN A 160 8.82 -24.76 -0.46
N VAL A 161 9.49 -23.61 -0.34
CA VAL A 161 9.14 -22.41 -1.10
C VAL A 161 9.36 -22.64 -2.59
N GLU A 162 10.45 -23.29 -3.00
CA GLU A 162 10.73 -23.60 -4.40
C GLU A 162 9.68 -24.55 -4.98
N GLU A 163 9.30 -25.60 -4.26
CA GLU A 163 8.24 -26.52 -4.69
C GLU A 163 6.89 -25.80 -4.81
N ALA A 164 6.54 -24.96 -3.83
CA ALA A 164 5.35 -24.14 -3.87
C ALA A 164 5.38 -23.18 -5.07
N LEU A 165 6.52 -22.53 -5.36
CA LEU A 165 6.66 -21.67 -6.52
C LEU A 165 6.55 -22.45 -7.83
N ARG A 166 6.91 -23.73 -7.88
CA ARG A 166 6.72 -24.54 -9.09
C ARG A 166 5.25 -24.89 -9.34
N THR A 167 4.51 -25.20 -8.28
CA THR A 167 3.18 -25.82 -8.36
C THR A 167 2.00 -24.87 -8.13
N ASN A 168 2.19 -23.82 -7.33
CA ASN A 168 1.13 -22.89 -6.95
C ASN A 168 0.86 -21.81 -8.01
N LEU A 169 -0.33 -21.22 -7.90
CA LEU A 169 -0.62 -19.93 -8.51
C LEU A 169 0.29 -18.86 -7.90
N LYS A 170 1.04 -18.14 -8.74
CA LYS A 170 1.94 -17.08 -8.32
C LYS A 170 1.22 -15.73 -8.41
N LEU A 171 1.12 -15.02 -7.30
CA LEU A 171 0.53 -13.68 -7.25
C LEU A 171 1.61 -12.63 -6.96
N VAL A 172 1.74 -11.68 -7.89
CA VAL A 172 2.57 -10.48 -7.72
C VAL A 172 1.78 -9.28 -8.24
N ILE A 173 1.70 -8.24 -7.42
CA ILE A 173 1.08 -6.97 -7.81
C ILE A 173 2.19 -5.93 -7.93
N VAL A 174 2.22 -5.25 -9.06
CA VAL A 174 3.24 -4.25 -9.38
C VAL A 174 2.59 -2.90 -9.59
N ARG A 175 3.39 -1.85 -9.37
CA ARG A 175 3.04 -0.45 -9.62
C ARG A 175 4.17 0.20 -10.41
N HIS A 176 3.86 1.26 -11.13
CA HIS A 176 4.87 2.05 -11.81
C HIS A 176 6.04 2.40 -10.87
N PRO A 177 7.30 2.14 -11.25
CA PRO A 177 8.44 2.22 -10.32
C PRO A 177 8.61 3.62 -9.71
N PHE A 178 8.43 4.69 -10.49
CA PHE A 178 8.55 6.06 -9.97
C PHE A 178 7.46 6.43 -8.97
N GLU A 179 6.23 5.93 -9.17
CA GLU A 179 5.16 6.14 -8.19
C GLU A 179 5.42 5.36 -6.90
N ARG A 180 5.95 4.14 -7.03
CA ARG A 180 6.33 3.31 -5.86
C ARG A 180 7.41 4.02 -5.03
N LEU A 181 8.43 4.59 -5.68
CA LEU A 181 9.49 5.35 -5.02
C LEU A 181 8.97 6.60 -4.33
N LEU A 182 8.14 7.39 -5.01
CA LEU A 182 7.53 8.58 -4.40
C LEU A 182 6.63 8.21 -3.21
N SER A 183 5.83 7.17 -3.36
CA SER A 183 4.97 6.67 -2.28
C SER A 183 5.79 6.21 -1.07
N ALA A 184 6.91 5.50 -1.28
CA ALA A 184 7.79 5.09 -0.19
C ALA A 184 8.44 6.28 0.53
N TYR A 185 8.90 7.29 -0.22
CA TYR A 185 9.47 8.51 0.35
C TYR A 185 8.46 9.25 1.23
N ARG A 186 7.27 9.54 0.70
CA ARG A 186 6.22 10.25 1.43
C ARG A 186 5.78 9.52 2.69
N ASP A 187 5.64 8.20 2.58
CA ASP A 187 5.20 7.34 3.66
C ASP A 187 6.22 7.22 4.80
N LYS A 188 7.53 7.18 4.49
CA LYS A 188 8.56 6.79 5.48
C LYS A 188 9.60 7.87 5.80
N LEU A 189 9.76 8.88 4.95
CA LEU A 189 10.91 9.80 5.00
C LEU A 189 10.56 11.28 4.83
N GLU A 190 9.37 11.65 4.36
CA GLU A 190 9.01 13.05 4.11
C GLU A 190 8.74 13.85 5.39
N ASN A 191 8.09 13.21 6.38
CA ASN A 191 7.73 13.82 7.66
C ASN A 191 7.90 12.81 8.79
N ILE A 192 8.79 13.11 9.75
CA ILE A 192 9.04 12.22 10.91
C ILE A 192 8.01 12.38 12.02
N ASN A 193 7.21 13.45 11.98
CA ASN A 193 6.24 13.80 13.02
C ASN A 193 4.87 13.12 12.82
N VAL A 194 4.73 12.24 11.82
CA VAL A 194 3.47 11.52 11.52
C VAL A 194 3.18 10.40 12.55
N GLY A 195 3.89 10.39 13.68
CA GLY A 195 3.68 9.46 14.80
C GLY A 195 4.52 8.18 14.73
N LEU A 196 4.53 7.44 15.83
CA LEU A 196 5.14 6.09 15.93
C LEU A 196 4.42 5.07 15.03
N GLU A 197 3.24 5.42 14.54
CA GLU A 197 2.43 4.56 13.68
C GLU A 197 3.13 4.31 12.35
N HIS A 198 3.16 3.06 11.93
CA HIS A 198 3.74 2.59 10.66
C HIS A 198 5.28 2.62 10.54
N GLY A 199 6.01 2.71 11.66
CA GLY A 199 7.47 2.48 11.68
C GLY A 199 8.30 3.62 11.06
N VAL A 200 7.73 4.82 10.92
CA VAL A 200 8.42 6.00 10.38
C VAL A 200 9.74 6.28 11.11
N GLU A 201 9.74 6.18 12.45
CA GLU A 201 10.95 6.36 13.25
C GLU A 201 12.04 5.34 12.90
N TYR A 202 11.68 4.06 12.75
CA TYR A 202 12.61 3.01 12.34
C TYR A 202 13.25 3.33 10.99
N PHE A 203 12.44 3.69 9.98
CA PHE A 203 12.94 4.01 8.64
C PHE A 203 13.79 5.28 8.62
N TYR A 204 13.41 6.30 9.38
CA TYR A 204 14.21 7.51 9.51
C TYR A 204 15.58 7.21 10.16
N LYS A 205 15.60 6.46 11.27
CA LYS A 205 16.85 6.10 11.96
C LYS A 205 17.77 5.23 11.08
N SER A 206 17.20 4.25 10.38
CA SER A 206 17.95 3.29 9.57
C SER A 206 18.41 3.84 8.22
N HIS A 207 17.62 4.72 7.60
CA HIS A 207 17.85 5.23 6.25
C HIS A 207 17.89 6.75 6.17
N GLY A 208 16.86 7.45 6.68
CA GLY A 208 16.72 8.91 6.56
C GLY A 208 17.95 9.68 7.07
N ARG A 209 18.44 9.35 8.26
CA ARG A 209 19.66 9.96 8.84
C ARG A 209 20.91 9.73 7.98
N LYS A 210 21.06 8.55 7.38
CA LYS A 210 22.20 8.23 6.51
C LYS A 210 22.17 9.07 5.24
N ILE A 211 20.99 9.24 4.65
CA ILE A 211 20.79 10.07 3.46
C ILE A 211 21.18 11.52 3.78
N VAL A 212 20.65 12.09 4.86
CA VAL A 212 20.94 13.48 5.25
C VAL A 212 22.42 13.67 5.56
N LYS A 213 23.04 12.78 6.35
CA LYS A 213 24.48 12.84 6.65
C LYS A 213 25.35 12.78 5.40
N LYS A 214 24.91 12.06 4.36
CA LYS A 214 25.67 11.94 3.12
C LYS A 214 25.62 13.20 2.25
N TYR A 215 24.51 13.93 2.27
CA TYR A 215 24.27 15.05 1.34
C TYR A 215 24.27 16.43 1.98
N ARG A 216 24.25 16.52 3.32
CA ARG A 216 24.24 17.79 4.06
C ARG A 216 25.33 17.82 5.12
N ASN A 217 25.74 19.03 5.48
CA ASN A 217 26.59 19.30 6.64
C ASN A 217 25.73 19.37 7.92
N GLU A 218 26.36 19.25 9.10
CA GLU A 218 25.68 19.15 10.41
C GLU A 218 24.85 20.40 10.81
N THR A 219 24.89 21.47 10.02
CA THR A 219 24.17 22.73 10.26
C THR A 219 22.75 22.77 9.68
N SER A 220 22.27 21.69 9.04
CA SER A 220 20.93 21.65 8.45
C SER A 220 19.82 21.63 9.52
N SER A 221 18.92 22.61 9.48
CA SER A 221 17.75 22.69 10.37
C SER A 221 16.68 21.62 10.09
N ARG A 222 16.58 21.15 8.84
CA ARG A 222 15.64 20.09 8.45
C ARG A 222 16.25 18.72 8.74
N LEU A 223 15.50 17.91 9.49
CA LEU A 223 15.89 16.54 9.86
C LEU A 223 15.65 15.56 8.71
N GLU A 224 14.58 15.73 7.94
CA GLU A 224 14.19 14.81 6.87
C GLU A 224 14.99 15.01 5.59
N PRO A 225 15.32 13.92 4.86
CA PRO A 225 15.84 14.04 3.52
C PRO A 225 14.80 14.66 2.59
N THR A 226 15.25 15.42 1.60
CA THR A 226 14.42 15.83 0.45
C THR A 226 14.22 14.65 -0.49
N PHE A 227 13.19 14.71 -1.33
CA PHE A 227 12.97 13.70 -2.37
C PHE A 227 14.19 13.58 -3.30
N ARG A 228 14.86 14.70 -3.63
CA ARG A 228 16.06 14.71 -4.48
C ARG A 228 17.22 13.94 -3.85
N GLU A 229 17.46 14.12 -2.55
CA GLU A 229 18.52 13.40 -1.84
C GLU A 229 18.19 11.92 -1.72
N PHE A 230 16.93 11.58 -1.47
CA PHE A 230 16.47 10.19 -1.47
C PHE A 230 16.70 9.50 -2.81
N VAL A 231 16.29 10.12 -3.93
CA VAL A 231 16.53 9.56 -5.27
C VAL A 231 18.03 9.48 -5.58
N SER A 232 18.80 10.52 -5.21
CA SER A 232 20.26 10.51 -5.39
C SER A 232 20.91 9.37 -4.61
N TYR A 233 20.43 9.08 -3.40
CA TYR A 233 20.88 7.95 -2.59
C TYR A 233 20.60 6.60 -3.27
N LEU A 234 19.41 6.43 -3.84
CA LEU A 234 19.01 5.20 -4.53
C LEU A 234 19.82 4.91 -5.81
N ILE A 235 20.28 5.96 -6.49
CA ILE A 235 21.05 5.80 -7.73
C ILE A 235 22.53 5.52 -7.43
N LYS A 236 23.07 6.11 -6.35
CA LYS A 236 24.51 6.12 -6.08
C LYS A 236 24.99 5.06 -5.09
N GLU A 237 24.10 4.51 -4.27
CA GLU A 237 24.46 3.43 -3.34
C GLU A 237 24.30 2.06 -3.98
N ASP A 238 25.10 1.10 -3.53
CA ASP A 238 25.00 -0.27 -4.00
C ASP A 238 23.70 -0.91 -3.45
N PRO A 239 22.87 -1.55 -4.29
CA PRO A 239 21.67 -2.26 -3.85
C PRO A 239 21.87 -3.23 -2.68
N ILE A 240 23.06 -3.85 -2.58
CA ILE A 240 23.42 -4.79 -1.51
C ILE A 240 23.53 -4.07 -0.15
N ARG A 241 23.78 -2.75 -0.14
CA ARG A 241 23.89 -1.96 1.10
C ARG A 241 22.55 -1.49 1.63
N TYR A 242 21.47 -1.65 0.86
CA TYR A 242 20.13 -1.46 1.37
C TYR A 242 19.70 -2.73 2.11
N ASN A 243 20.21 -2.95 3.34
CA ASN A 243 19.65 -3.94 4.25
C ASN A 243 18.24 -3.47 4.65
N PHE A 244 17.26 -3.77 3.80
CA PHE A 244 15.83 -3.59 4.06
C PHE A 244 15.27 -4.72 4.91
#